data_AF-A0A4Q5RZT4-F1
#
_entry.id   AF-A0A4Q5RZT4-F1
#
_cell.length_a   1.000
_cell.length_b   1.000
_cell.length_c   1.000
_cell.angle_alpha   90.00
_cell.angle_beta   90.00
_cell.angle_gamma   90.00
#
_symmetry.space_group_name_H-M   'P 1'
#
loop_
_entity.id
_entity.type
_entity.pdbx_description
1 polymer ?
#
loop_
_entity_poly.entity_id
_entity_poly.type
_entity_poly.pdbx_seq_one_letter_code
_entity_poly.pdbx_strand_id
1 'polypeptide(L)'
;MFVRSDDSSEMTGGAGAATPPVFNAPVFTAKFRRRFSDFDVMPDLGSRIGTLTWYRGVATCVGLCALTLLLAPGFENPIYGTVPPKMTGADFDATRAQSIRPLGMGATTGYRVAASKLVAPLTDTPERPILQSTAKLASGDALLGVLQRSGVGKGDANAVGALITKAVALGEIQPGTMLDLTLGRRVDKSQPRPLEKLALRARFDLKIEVARSGGGLSLKEIPIAIDRTPLRIQGTIGGSLYRSARAAGAPAKTVESYIKTLASRVPVSRLGSGCKFDIIVGQARAETGEVQLGNLMFAGVSGCANNVQLLPYESGGKTEWYDGSGKGNTTGTMGMPANGRFSSGFGMRRHPILGYARMHKGVDIAAPRGAPVYAAADGTVQLAGRSAGYGNLIRLNHGGGNGSGYGHLSRIYVRAGQTVRKGQQIGAVGSTGMSTGPHLHYEWYRNGVAVNPRSISFSSTKQLGGSDLGAFRAKLGQLLAVPVGHGLEQDDE
;
A
#
# COMPACT_ATOMS: atom_id res chain seq x y z
N MET A 1 -35.96 32.50 10.21
CA MET A 1 -37.07 33.40 10.58
C MET A 1 -36.44 34.58 11.29
N PHE A 2 -36.42 35.75 10.66
CA PHE A 2 -36.02 37.00 11.32
C PHE A 2 -37.28 37.60 11.94
N VAL A 3 -37.24 37.87 13.24
CA VAL A 3 -38.30 38.60 13.94
C VAL A 3 -37.73 39.98 14.27
N ARG A 4 -38.39 41.01 13.74
CA ARG A 4 -38.27 42.40 14.19
C ARG A 4 -38.75 42.47 15.63
N SER A 5 -37.93 42.97 16.52
CA SER A 5 -38.27 43.27 17.91
C SER A 5 -38.40 44.77 18.07
N ASP A 6 -39.63 45.27 18.04
CA ASP A 6 -40.00 46.53 18.67
C ASP A 6 -41.06 46.21 19.75
N ASP A 7 -40.98 46.97 20.84
CA ASP A 7 -41.82 46.99 22.05
C ASP A 7 -41.41 46.08 23.23
N SER A 8 -40.40 46.62 23.93
CA SER A 8 -40.36 46.88 25.38
C SER A 8 -41.41 46.19 26.28
N SER A 9 -40.94 45.22 27.05
CA SER A 9 -41.34 45.08 28.46
C SER A 9 -40.13 44.57 29.25
N GLU A 10 -39.60 45.47 30.07
CA GLU A 10 -38.55 45.20 31.05
C GLU A 10 -39.05 44.14 32.05
N MET A 11 -38.52 42.91 31.96
CA MET A 11 -38.43 42.04 33.12
C MET A 11 -36.96 41.93 33.50
N THR A 12 -36.60 42.81 34.43
CA THR A 12 -35.38 42.85 35.20
C THR A 12 -35.12 41.50 35.88
N GLY A 13 -34.08 40.80 35.44
CA GLY A 13 -33.44 39.72 36.18
C GLY A 13 -32.70 40.29 37.39
N GLY A 14 -33.44 40.55 38.47
CA GLY A 14 -32.88 40.88 39.78
C GLY A 14 -32.44 39.61 40.49
N ALA A 15 -31.19 39.21 40.31
CA ALA A 15 -30.53 38.30 41.25
C ALA A 15 -30.40 39.03 42.60
N GLY A 16 -31.32 38.74 43.52
CA GLY A 16 -31.25 39.22 44.89
C GLY A 16 -29.99 38.70 45.57
N ALA A 17 -29.00 39.59 45.76
CA ALA A 17 -27.84 39.37 46.60
C ALA A 17 -28.30 39.33 48.08
N ALA A 18 -28.66 38.13 48.57
CA ALA A 18 -28.75 37.89 49.99
C ALA A 18 -27.33 37.65 50.53
N THR A 19 -26.78 38.63 51.24
CA THR A 19 -25.55 38.47 52.03
C THR A 19 -25.74 37.35 53.06
N PRO A 20 -24.84 36.36 53.15
CA PRO A 20 -24.92 35.33 54.18
C PRO A 20 -24.71 35.96 55.56
N PRO A 21 -25.40 35.49 56.62
CA PRO A 21 -25.16 35.97 57.97
C PRO A 21 -23.73 35.62 58.40
N VAL A 22 -22.99 36.62 58.85
CA VAL A 22 -21.68 36.44 59.49
C VAL A 22 -21.93 35.83 60.87
N PHE A 23 -21.67 34.53 61.02
CA PHE A 23 -21.65 33.90 62.33
C PHE A 23 -20.42 34.39 63.11
N ASN A 24 -20.65 35.20 64.14
CA ASN A 24 -19.62 35.48 65.14
C ASN A 24 -19.20 34.17 65.80
N ALA A 25 -17.91 33.83 65.73
CA ALA A 25 -17.38 32.64 66.37
C ALA A 25 -17.67 32.69 67.89
N PRO A 26 -18.15 31.60 68.51
CA PRO A 26 -18.52 31.61 69.92
C PRO A 26 -17.28 31.87 70.79
N VAL A 27 -17.30 32.99 71.52
CA VAL A 27 -16.26 33.49 72.43
C VAL A 27 -15.81 32.45 73.46
N PHE A 28 -16.64 31.45 73.75
CA PHE A 28 -16.35 30.33 74.65
C PHE A 28 -15.20 29.45 74.15
N THR A 29 -15.10 29.23 72.84
CA THR A 29 -14.06 28.37 72.23
C THR A 29 -12.66 28.99 72.34
N ALA A 30 -12.55 30.32 72.30
CA ALA A 30 -11.27 31.03 72.36
C ALA A 30 -10.63 31.02 73.76
N LYS A 31 -11.42 31.06 74.84
CA LYS A 31 -10.91 30.95 76.22
C LYS A 31 -10.50 29.51 76.58
N PHE A 32 -11.23 28.51 76.10
CA PHE A 32 -10.93 27.10 76.34
C PHE A 32 -9.64 26.65 75.61
N ARG A 33 -9.48 27.08 74.35
CA ARG A 33 -8.31 26.79 73.51
C ARG A 33 -7.02 27.44 74.02
N ARG A 34 -7.12 28.54 74.80
CA ARG A 34 -5.98 29.17 75.49
C ARG A 34 -5.53 28.46 76.77
N ARG A 35 -6.42 27.70 77.43
CA ARG A 35 -6.11 27.03 78.71
C ARG A 35 -5.64 25.58 78.55
N PHE A 36 -5.86 25.00 77.38
CA PHE A 36 -5.39 23.68 76.98
C PHE A 36 -4.82 23.72 75.55
N SER A 37 -3.76 24.51 75.34
CA SER A 37 -3.13 24.68 74.01
C SER A 37 -2.60 23.37 73.41
N ASP A 38 -2.24 22.43 74.27
CA ASP A 38 -1.59 21.16 73.88
C ASP A 38 -2.60 19.99 73.82
N PHE A 39 -3.88 20.25 74.05
CA PHE A 39 -4.94 19.25 73.98
C PHE A 39 -5.61 19.29 72.61
N ASP A 40 -5.12 18.45 71.70
CA ASP A 40 -5.79 18.21 70.42
C ASP A 40 -6.92 17.19 70.60
N VAL A 41 -8.15 17.60 70.25
CA VAL A 41 -9.35 16.77 70.31
C VAL A 41 -9.43 15.83 69.11
N MET A 42 -8.74 16.14 68.01
CA MET A 42 -8.74 15.34 66.79
C MET A 42 -7.30 15.11 66.28
N PRO A 43 -6.48 14.35 67.04
CA PRO A 43 -5.16 13.98 66.55
C PRO A 43 -5.31 13.12 65.29
N ASP A 44 -4.45 13.36 64.30
CA ASP A 44 -4.41 12.61 63.06
C ASP A 44 -4.11 11.12 63.33
N LEU A 45 -5.12 10.28 63.15
CA LEU A 45 -5.08 8.83 63.34
C LEU A 45 -4.16 8.10 62.34
N GLY A 46 -3.78 8.76 61.23
CA GLY A 46 -2.79 8.28 60.27
C GLY A 46 -1.34 8.51 60.72
N SER A 47 -1.12 9.25 61.80
CA SER A 47 0.21 9.62 62.30
C SER A 47 0.48 9.04 63.70
N ARG A 48 1.75 8.77 64.03
CA ARG A 48 2.22 8.37 65.39
C ARG A 48 1.44 7.20 66.02
N ILE A 49 1.17 6.19 65.21
CA ILE A 49 0.43 4.96 65.57
C ILE A 49 1.09 4.29 66.79
N GLY A 50 0.29 3.92 67.79
CA GLY A 50 0.75 3.23 69.00
C GLY A 50 1.17 4.13 70.16
N THR A 51 1.16 5.46 69.99
CA THR A 51 1.42 6.40 71.10
C THR A 51 0.16 6.65 71.94
N LEU A 52 0.32 7.14 73.17
CA LEU A 52 -0.81 7.52 74.04
C LEU A 52 -1.72 8.60 73.42
N THR A 53 -1.17 9.48 72.57
CA THR A 53 -1.98 10.48 71.84
C THR A 53 -2.83 9.84 70.75
N TRP A 54 -2.32 8.78 70.10
CA TRP A 54 -3.08 8.03 69.10
C TRP A 54 -4.26 7.27 69.74
N TYR A 55 -4.04 6.57 70.87
CA TYR A 55 -5.12 5.89 71.59
C TYR A 55 -6.21 6.85 72.09
N ARG A 56 -5.83 8.06 72.51
CA ARG A 56 -6.80 9.12 72.84
C ARG A 56 -7.65 9.52 71.63
N GLY A 57 -7.03 9.69 70.46
CA GLY A 57 -7.74 9.97 69.21
C GLY A 57 -8.75 8.88 68.84
N VAL A 58 -8.34 7.62 68.95
CA VAL A 58 -9.22 6.47 68.68
C VAL A 58 -10.42 6.49 69.63
N ALA A 59 -10.19 6.71 70.94
CA ALA A 59 -11.27 6.80 71.92
C ALA A 59 -12.25 7.94 71.62
N THR A 60 -11.76 9.12 71.23
CA THR A 60 -12.62 10.25 70.85
C THR A 60 -13.43 9.94 69.59
N CYS A 61 -12.82 9.33 68.58
CA CYS A 61 -13.51 8.90 67.36
C CYS A 61 -14.63 7.90 67.66
N VAL A 62 -14.34 6.85 68.43
CA VAL A 62 -15.33 5.84 68.84
C VAL A 62 -16.46 6.48 69.65
N GLY A 63 -16.15 7.41 70.56
CA GLY A 63 -17.16 8.15 71.31
C GLY A 63 -18.11 8.96 70.42
N LEU A 64 -17.59 9.65 69.41
CA LEU A 64 -18.40 10.40 68.45
C LEU A 64 -19.27 9.49 67.57
N CYS A 65 -18.71 8.36 67.11
CA CYS A 65 -19.47 7.35 66.38
C CYS A 65 -20.60 6.74 67.24
N ALA A 66 -20.33 6.45 68.51
CA ALA A 66 -21.35 5.94 69.42
C ALA A 66 -22.45 6.98 69.69
N LEU A 67 -22.07 8.26 69.87
CA LEU A 67 -23.03 9.35 70.08
C LEU A 67 -23.93 9.58 68.87
N THR A 68 -23.37 9.53 67.65
CA THR A 68 -24.15 9.67 66.42
C THR A 68 -25.12 8.51 66.22
N LEU A 69 -24.73 7.28 66.56
CA LEU A 69 -25.63 6.12 66.56
C LEU A 69 -26.73 6.24 67.62
N LEU A 70 -26.42 6.77 68.81
CA LEU A 70 -27.41 7.01 69.86
C LEU A 70 -28.41 8.12 69.51
N LEU A 71 -27.99 9.11 68.72
CA LEU A 71 -28.84 10.21 68.24
C LEU A 71 -29.57 9.89 66.93
N ALA A 72 -29.19 8.81 66.24
CA ALA A 72 -29.88 8.39 65.03
C ALA A 72 -31.30 7.93 65.40
N PRO A 73 -32.35 8.44 64.72
CA PRO A 73 -33.70 7.97 64.97
C PRO A 73 -33.78 6.48 64.68
N GLY A 74 -34.30 5.72 65.65
CA GLY A 74 -34.48 4.27 65.49
C GLY A 74 -35.43 3.96 64.33
N PHE A 75 -35.30 2.76 63.76
CA PHE A 75 -36.17 2.25 62.69
C PHE A 75 -37.67 2.20 63.07
N GLU A 76 -37.98 2.37 64.36
CA GLU A 76 -39.34 2.39 64.90
C GLU A 76 -40.09 3.70 64.60
N ASN A 77 -39.39 4.82 64.31
CA ASN A 77 -39.99 6.11 63.99
C ASN A 77 -39.35 6.75 62.73
N PRO A 78 -39.60 6.22 61.52
CA PRO A 78 -39.12 6.83 60.29
C PRO A 78 -39.78 8.20 60.07
N ILE A 79 -38.99 9.16 59.59
CA ILE A 79 -39.51 10.47 59.15
C ILE A 79 -40.36 10.24 57.91
N TYR A 80 -41.68 10.39 58.03
CA TYR A 80 -42.58 10.26 56.90
C TYR A 80 -42.44 11.48 55.98
N GLY A 81 -41.75 11.30 54.85
CA GLY A 81 -41.80 12.24 53.74
C GLY A 81 -43.10 12.07 52.97
N THR A 82 -43.84 13.16 52.73
CA THR A 82 -45.01 13.12 51.85
C THR A 82 -44.54 12.98 50.40
N VAL A 83 -44.80 11.83 49.78
CA VAL A 83 -44.57 11.65 48.35
C VAL A 83 -45.78 12.25 47.62
N PRO A 84 -45.61 13.24 46.73
CA PRO A 84 -46.71 13.78 45.97
C PRO A 84 -47.35 12.67 45.10
N PRO A 85 -48.67 12.75 44.83
CA PRO A 85 -49.36 11.77 43.99
C PRO A 85 -48.73 11.71 42.60
N LYS A 86 -48.77 10.52 41.97
CA LYS A 86 -48.27 10.34 40.60
C LYS A 86 -49.04 11.27 39.65
N MET A 87 -48.33 12.15 38.96
CA MET A 87 -48.89 12.99 37.90
C MET A 87 -49.45 12.11 36.78
N THR A 88 -50.64 12.45 36.26
CA THR A 88 -51.29 11.74 35.15
C THR A 88 -51.85 12.73 34.13
N GLY A 89 -52.06 12.28 32.88
CA GLY A 89 -52.65 13.11 31.83
C GLY A 89 -51.78 14.32 31.45
N ALA A 90 -52.41 15.48 31.31
CA ALA A 90 -51.79 16.70 30.78
C ALA A 90 -50.60 17.20 31.60
N ASP A 91 -50.65 17.05 32.93
CA ASP A 91 -49.56 17.48 33.83
C ASP A 91 -48.33 16.59 33.67
N PHE A 92 -48.54 15.30 33.41
CA PHE A 92 -47.45 14.37 33.13
C PHE A 92 -46.80 14.71 31.78
N ASP A 93 -47.60 15.00 30.75
CA ASP A 93 -47.08 15.36 29.42
C ASP A 93 -46.33 16.70 29.44
N ALA A 94 -46.82 17.70 30.19
CA ALA A 94 -46.13 18.97 30.37
C ALA A 94 -44.78 18.80 31.10
N THR A 95 -44.77 18.03 32.18
CA THR A 95 -43.54 17.73 32.94
C THR A 95 -42.54 16.93 32.09
N ARG A 96 -43.03 15.98 31.29
CA ARG A 96 -42.21 15.18 30.36
C ARG A 96 -41.50 16.05 29.32
N ALA A 97 -42.20 17.04 28.77
CA ALA A 97 -41.66 17.99 27.80
C ALA A 97 -40.64 18.97 28.39
N GLN A 98 -40.72 19.26 29.69
CA GLN A 98 -39.81 20.14 30.43
C GLN A 98 -38.68 19.38 31.14
N SER A 99 -38.79 18.06 31.28
CA SER A 99 -37.79 17.24 31.96
C SER A 99 -36.54 17.01 31.11
N ILE A 100 -35.36 17.13 31.72
CA ILE A 100 -34.09 16.71 31.13
C ILE A 100 -33.98 15.19 31.30
N ARG A 101 -34.41 14.42 30.30
CA ARG A 101 -34.31 12.95 30.27
C ARG A 101 -33.72 12.47 28.93
N PRO A 102 -33.09 11.28 28.87
CA PRO A 102 -32.66 10.69 27.60
C PRO A 102 -33.85 10.41 26.68
N LEU A 103 -33.71 10.68 25.38
CA LEU A 103 -34.75 10.42 24.36
C LEU A 103 -35.27 8.97 24.39
N GLY A 104 -34.38 8.00 24.65
CA GLY A 104 -34.73 6.58 24.76
C GLY A 104 -35.64 6.23 25.96
N MET A 105 -35.75 7.10 26.96
CA MET A 105 -36.67 6.96 28.10
C MET A 105 -37.96 7.79 27.93
N GLY A 106 -38.22 8.25 26.70
CA GLY A 106 -39.43 8.98 26.33
C GLY A 106 -39.38 10.47 26.67
N ALA A 107 -38.20 11.09 26.72
CA ALA A 107 -38.11 12.55 26.70
C ALA A 107 -38.67 13.07 25.37
N THR A 108 -39.43 14.17 25.44
CA THR A 108 -39.99 14.81 24.25
C THR A 108 -39.56 16.27 24.25
N THR A 109 -39.12 16.80 23.10
CA THR A 109 -38.80 18.23 22.99
C THR A 109 -40.07 19.01 22.71
N GLY A 110 -40.59 19.66 23.75
CA GLY A 110 -41.74 20.56 23.65
C GLY A 110 -43.11 19.89 23.71
N TYR A 111 -44.14 20.72 23.81
CA TYR A 111 -45.54 20.30 23.80
C TYR A 111 -46.03 20.23 22.35
N ARG A 112 -46.76 19.16 21.96
CA ARG A 112 -47.44 19.14 20.66
C ARG A 112 -48.66 20.07 20.74
N VAL A 113 -48.46 21.34 20.43
CA VAL A 113 -49.57 22.30 20.31
C VAL A 113 -50.31 22.00 19.02
N ALA A 114 -51.63 21.86 19.08
CA ALA A 114 -52.45 21.77 17.87
C ALA A 114 -52.24 23.04 17.01
N ALA A 115 -52.34 22.90 15.69
CA ALA A 115 -52.19 24.03 14.77
C ALA A 115 -53.19 25.14 15.15
N SER A 116 -52.68 26.31 15.53
CA SER A 116 -53.52 27.48 15.79
C SER A 116 -54.04 28.06 14.47
N LYS A 117 -55.03 28.96 14.53
CA LYS A 117 -55.55 29.66 13.34
C LYS A 117 -54.50 30.50 12.59
N LEU A 118 -53.31 30.71 13.19
CA LEU A 118 -52.17 31.40 12.59
C LEU A 118 -51.25 30.47 11.80
N VAL A 119 -51.44 29.15 11.89
CA VAL A 119 -50.65 28.15 11.17
C VAL A 119 -51.26 27.95 9.79
N ALA A 120 -50.61 28.49 8.77
CA ALA A 120 -50.90 28.14 7.38
C ALA A 120 -50.04 26.94 6.97
N PRO A 121 -50.60 25.93 6.29
CA PRO A 121 -49.80 24.87 5.70
C PRO A 121 -48.87 25.49 4.67
N LEU A 122 -47.57 25.18 4.76
CA LEU A 122 -46.62 25.54 3.73
C LEU A 122 -47.06 24.85 2.44
N THR A 123 -47.44 25.64 1.44
CA THR A 123 -47.70 25.17 0.08
C THR A 123 -46.46 24.51 -0.52
N ASP A 124 -45.26 24.90 -0.06
CA ASP A 124 -44.03 24.23 -0.44
C ASP A 124 -42.95 24.27 0.65
N THR A 125 -42.07 23.27 0.64
CA THR A 125 -40.88 23.22 1.49
C THR A 125 -39.84 24.21 0.97
N PRO A 126 -39.34 25.14 1.80
CA PRO A 126 -38.31 26.08 1.38
C PRO A 126 -37.03 25.34 0.98
N GLU A 127 -36.62 25.50 -0.28
CA GLU A 127 -35.41 24.86 -0.79
C GLU A 127 -34.15 25.60 -0.35
N ARG A 128 -33.09 24.84 -0.06
CA ARG A 128 -31.77 25.40 0.21
C ARG A 128 -31.24 26.10 -1.05
N PRO A 129 -30.74 27.34 -0.94
CA PRO A 129 -30.15 28.07 -2.06
C PRO A 129 -28.93 27.34 -2.65
N ILE A 130 -28.14 26.70 -1.79
CA ILE A 130 -26.93 25.95 -2.15
C ILE A 130 -27.06 24.53 -1.62
N LEU A 131 -26.73 23.55 -2.47
CA LEU A 131 -26.61 22.15 -2.09
C LEU A 131 -25.17 21.70 -2.32
N GLN A 132 -24.51 21.26 -1.25
CA GLN A 132 -23.21 20.61 -1.35
C GLN A 132 -23.41 19.10 -1.36
N SER A 133 -22.75 18.42 -2.28
CA SER A 133 -22.77 16.96 -2.37
C SER A 133 -21.42 16.44 -2.82
N THR A 134 -21.07 15.23 -2.39
CA THR A 134 -19.88 14.54 -2.86
C THR A 134 -20.32 13.28 -3.58
N ALA A 135 -19.79 13.06 -4.78
CA ALA A 135 -20.10 11.90 -5.62
C ALA A 135 -18.82 11.13 -5.96
N LYS A 136 -18.89 9.80 -5.92
CA LYS A 136 -17.75 8.94 -6.25
C LYS A 136 -17.85 8.48 -7.70
N LEU A 137 -16.78 8.62 -8.47
CA LEU A 137 -16.69 8.07 -9.82
C LEU A 137 -16.56 6.54 -9.74
N ALA A 138 -17.52 5.79 -10.31
CA ALA A 138 -17.46 4.32 -10.34
C ALA A 138 -16.63 3.80 -11.52
N SER A 139 -16.15 2.56 -11.43
CA SER A 139 -15.40 1.92 -12.53
C SER A 139 -16.30 1.70 -13.75
N GLY A 140 -15.89 2.24 -14.90
CA GLY A 140 -16.64 2.17 -16.16
C GLY A 140 -17.80 3.17 -16.28
N ASP A 141 -18.02 4.00 -15.26
CA ASP A 141 -19.04 5.04 -15.29
C ASP A 141 -18.48 6.29 -15.97
N ALA A 142 -19.24 6.85 -16.92
CA ALA A 142 -18.83 8.10 -17.56
C ALA A 142 -18.99 9.26 -16.58
N LEU A 143 -18.00 10.17 -16.55
CA LEU A 143 -18.05 11.40 -15.74
C LEU A 143 -19.39 12.14 -15.91
N LEU A 144 -19.89 12.20 -17.14
CA LEU A 144 -21.19 12.80 -17.47
C LEU A 144 -22.35 12.12 -16.72
N GLY A 145 -22.36 10.79 -16.66
CA GLY A 145 -23.40 10.02 -16.00
C GLY A 145 -23.41 10.25 -14.49
N VAL A 146 -22.25 10.33 -13.85
CA VAL A 146 -22.14 10.65 -12.41
C VAL A 146 -22.69 12.05 -12.13
N LEU A 147 -22.26 13.07 -12.89
CA LEU A 147 -22.73 14.44 -12.70
C LEU A 147 -24.26 14.55 -12.82
N GLN A 148 -24.85 13.90 -13.82
CA GLN A 148 -26.31 13.90 -14.02
C GLN A 148 -27.04 13.21 -12.87
N ARG A 149 -26.56 12.05 -12.40
CA ARG A 149 -27.15 11.36 -11.23
C ARG A 149 -27.00 12.16 -9.94
N SER A 150 -25.96 12.98 -9.83
CA SER A 150 -25.77 13.92 -8.72
C SER A 150 -26.64 15.18 -8.80
N GLY A 151 -27.49 15.31 -9.82
CA GLY A 151 -28.46 16.41 -9.96
C GLY A 151 -27.97 17.59 -10.80
N VAL A 152 -26.82 17.47 -11.49
CA VAL A 152 -26.32 18.48 -12.42
C VAL A 152 -27.12 18.44 -13.72
N GLY A 153 -27.51 19.60 -14.23
CA GLY A 153 -28.21 19.70 -15.52
C GLY A 153 -27.38 19.17 -16.69
N LYS A 154 -28.05 18.55 -17.69
CA LYS A 154 -27.38 17.94 -18.86
C LYS A 154 -26.46 18.92 -19.61
N GLY A 155 -26.87 20.19 -19.75
CA GLY A 155 -26.07 21.24 -20.39
C GLY A 155 -24.77 21.52 -19.64
N ASP A 156 -24.85 21.75 -18.33
CA ASP A 156 -23.70 21.98 -17.46
C ASP A 156 -22.77 20.77 -17.43
N ALA A 157 -23.33 19.56 -17.32
CA ALA A 157 -22.55 18.33 -17.28
C ALA A 157 -21.77 18.09 -18.59
N ASN A 158 -22.36 18.42 -19.75
CA ASN A 158 -21.67 18.41 -21.04
C ASN A 158 -20.57 19.48 -21.13
N ALA A 159 -20.83 20.70 -20.65
CA ALA A 159 -19.85 21.78 -20.64
C ALA A 159 -18.65 21.44 -19.75
N VAL A 160 -18.89 20.88 -18.55
CA VAL A 160 -17.85 20.36 -17.67
C VAL A 160 -17.04 19.26 -18.35
N GLY A 161 -17.70 18.28 -18.98
CA GLY A 161 -17.02 17.22 -19.71
C GLY A 161 -16.11 17.77 -20.82
N ALA A 162 -16.58 18.76 -21.58
CA ALA A 162 -15.80 19.42 -22.62
C ALA A 162 -14.61 20.21 -22.08
N LEU A 163 -14.75 20.85 -20.91
CA LEU A 163 -13.64 21.56 -20.26
C LEU A 163 -12.60 20.59 -19.73
N ILE A 164 -13.02 19.54 -19.01
CA ILE A 164 -12.09 18.57 -18.41
C ILE A 164 -11.34 17.80 -19.48
N THR A 165 -11.98 17.42 -20.59
CA THR A 165 -11.33 16.66 -21.69
C THR A 165 -10.21 17.47 -22.37
N LYS A 166 -10.21 18.81 -22.26
CA LYS A 166 -9.11 19.65 -22.76
C LYS A 166 -7.88 19.61 -21.85
N ALA A 167 -8.07 19.40 -20.55
CA ALA A 167 -7.01 19.36 -19.55
C ALA A 167 -6.46 17.95 -19.33
N VAL A 168 -7.35 16.95 -19.24
CA VAL A 168 -7.02 15.57 -18.88
C VAL A 168 -7.86 14.60 -19.71
N ALA A 169 -7.22 13.55 -20.24
CA ALA A 169 -7.95 12.47 -20.90
C ALA A 169 -8.85 11.75 -19.88
N LEU A 170 -10.12 11.49 -20.25
CA LEU A 170 -11.10 10.89 -19.32
C LEU A 170 -10.65 9.54 -18.73
N GLY A 171 -9.78 8.79 -19.42
CA GLY A 171 -9.20 7.54 -18.93
C GLY A 171 -8.09 7.68 -17.90
N GLU A 172 -7.52 8.88 -17.71
CA GLU A 172 -6.51 9.15 -16.68
C GLU A 172 -7.13 9.36 -15.30
N ILE A 173 -8.41 9.75 -15.25
CA ILE A 173 -9.15 9.92 -14.00
C ILE A 173 -9.46 8.53 -13.44
N GLN A 174 -8.86 8.21 -12.29
CA GLN A 174 -9.00 6.90 -11.69
C GLN A 174 -10.45 6.64 -11.22
N PRO A 175 -10.97 5.41 -11.42
CA PRO A 175 -12.16 4.97 -10.72
C PRO A 175 -11.98 5.13 -9.22
N GLY A 176 -12.99 5.68 -8.56
CA GLY A 176 -13.00 5.98 -7.13
C GLY A 176 -12.67 7.42 -6.79
N THR A 177 -12.32 8.27 -7.75
CA THR A 177 -12.14 9.72 -7.54
C THR A 177 -13.42 10.34 -6.96
N MET A 178 -13.24 11.15 -5.92
CA MET A 178 -14.32 11.92 -5.29
C MET A 178 -14.51 13.25 -6.05
N LEU A 179 -15.77 13.58 -6.31
CA LEU A 179 -16.23 14.78 -6.99
C LEU A 179 -16.97 15.62 -5.95
N ASP A 180 -16.41 16.75 -5.56
CA ASP A 180 -17.04 17.68 -4.64
C ASP A 180 -17.84 18.71 -5.45
N LEU A 181 -19.15 18.70 -5.27
CA LEU A 181 -20.12 19.47 -6.06
C LEU A 181 -20.81 20.50 -5.17
N THR A 182 -20.91 21.72 -5.70
CA THR A 182 -21.77 22.77 -5.15
C THR A 182 -22.79 23.13 -6.22
N LEU A 183 -24.05 22.82 -5.96
CA LEU A 183 -25.18 23.13 -6.83
C LEU A 183 -25.87 24.41 -6.35
N GLY A 184 -26.17 25.29 -7.29
CA GLY A 184 -26.82 26.57 -7.03
C GLY A 184 -28.34 26.48 -6.92
N ARG A 185 -28.96 27.66 -6.91
CA ARG A 185 -30.41 27.82 -6.85
C ARG A 185 -31.02 27.55 -8.23
N ARG A 186 -32.05 26.72 -8.27
CA ARG A 186 -32.90 26.54 -9.46
C ARG A 186 -34.08 27.50 -9.44
N VAL A 187 -34.55 27.87 -10.63
CA VAL A 187 -35.73 28.74 -10.81
C VAL A 187 -37.00 27.99 -10.39
N ASP A 188 -37.15 26.74 -10.85
CA ASP A 188 -38.30 25.89 -10.58
C ASP A 188 -37.89 24.44 -10.25
N LYS A 189 -38.77 23.69 -9.59
CA LYS A 189 -38.52 22.29 -9.20
C LYS A 189 -38.41 21.31 -10.36
N SER A 190 -38.97 21.66 -11.51
CA SER A 190 -38.88 20.89 -12.74
C SER A 190 -37.52 21.04 -13.43
N GLN A 191 -36.75 22.06 -13.07
CA GLN A 191 -35.43 22.33 -13.66
C GLN A 191 -34.31 21.71 -12.81
N PRO A 192 -33.24 21.22 -13.45
CA PRO A 192 -32.05 20.79 -12.74
C PRO A 192 -31.35 21.98 -12.07
N ARG A 193 -30.57 21.71 -11.03
CA ARG A 193 -29.79 22.77 -10.38
C ARG A 193 -28.55 23.11 -11.22
N PRO A 194 -28.21 24.40 -11.37
CA PRO A 194 -26.98 24.79 -12.03
C PRO A 194 -25.78 24.37 -11.18
N LEU A 195 -24.69 23.96 -11.82
CA LEU A 195 -23.42 23.71 -11.15
C LEU A 195 -22.73 25.05 -10.87
N GLU A 196 -22.40 25.31 -9.60
CA GLU A 196 -21.63 26.51 -9.17
C GLU A 196 -20.15 26.19 -9.05
N LYS A 197 -19.82 25.05 -8.42
CA LYS A 197 -18.44 24.59 -8.25
C LYS A 197 -18.37 23.07 -8.36
N LEU A 198 -17.36 22.57 -9.03
CA LEU A 198 -16.93 21.17 -9.01
C LEU A 198 -15.43 21.17 -8.69
N ALA A 199 -15.02 20.38 -7.71
CA ALA A 199 -13.61 20.10 -7.45
C ALA A 199 -13.38 18.59 -7.53
N LEU A 200 -12.30 18.18 -8.20
CA LEU A 200 -11.91 16.78 -8.24
C LEU A 200 -10.39 16.63 -8.34
N ARG A 201 -9.90 15.51 -7.83
CA ARG A 201 -8.50 15.10 -8.01
C ARG A 201 -8.39 14.30 -9.31
N ALA A 202 -8.00 14.97 -10.39
CA ALA A 202 -7.94 14.36 -11.72
C ALA A 202 -6.78 13.36 -11.82
N ARG A 203 -5.63 13.70 -11.24
CA ARG A 203 -4.45 12.83 -11.13
C ARG A 203 -3.79 13.00 -9.77
N PHE A 204 -2.77 12.18 -9.49
CA PHE A 204 -2.00 12.30 -8.26
C PHE A 204 -1.31 13.68 -8.14
N ASP A 205 -0.94 14.29 -9.26
CA ASP A 205 -0.23 15.58 -9.41
C ASP A 205 -1.13 16.76 -9.76
N LEU A 206 -2.44 16.56 -9.92
CA LEU A 206 -3.32 17.57 -10.51
C LEU A 206 -4.71 17.55 -9.87
N LYS A 207 -5.07 18.68 -9.26
CA LYS A 207 -6.44 19.01 -8.86
C LYS A 207 -7.06 19.92 -9.90
N ILE A 208 -8.32 19.66 -10.24
CA ILE A 208 -9.11 20.50 -11.14
C ILE A 208 -10.26 21.09 -10.36
N GLU A 209 -10.45 22.40 -10.51
CA GLU A 209 -11.64 23.10 -10.03
C GLU A 209 -12.36 23.73 -11.21
N VAL A 210 -13.65 23.41 -11.37
CA VAL A 210 -14.53 24.06 -12.31
C VAL A 210 -15.46 24.98 -11.51
N ALA A 211 -15.50 26.26 -11.86
CA ALA A 211 -16.35 27.24 -11.19
C ALA A 211 -17.15 28.04 -12.20
N ARG A 212 -18.39 28.38 -11.83
CA ARG A 212 -19.26 29.25 -12.60
C ARG A 212 -18.82 30.71 -12.40
N SER A 213 -18.54 31.41 -13.50
CA SER A 213 -18.18 32.83 -13.52
C SER A 213 -18.76 33.50 -14.76
N GLY A 214 -19.39 34.68 -14.59
CA GLY A 214 -19.94 35.46 -15.71
C GLY A 214 -20.99 34.73 -16.56
N GLY A 215 -21.75 33.79 -15.98
CA GLY A 215 -22.76 32.99 -16.69
C GLY A 215 -22.24 31.73 -17.39
N GLY A 216 -20.92 31.53 -17.46
CA GLY A 216 -20.27 30.34 -18.01
C GLY A 216 -19.53 29.51 -16.97
N LEU A 217 -19.06 28.31 -17.36
CA LEU A 217 -18.18 27.48 -16.55
C LEU A 217 -16.73 27.70 -16.96
N SER A 218 -15.85 27.84 -15.99
CA SER A 218 -14.41 28.01 -16.20
C SER A 218 -13.65 26.93 -15.43
N LEU A 219 -12.55 26.44 -16.00
CA LEU A 219 -11.70 25.41 -15.39
C LEU A 219 -10.41 26.04 -14.91
N LYS A 220 -10.01 25.72 -13.69
CA LYS A 220 -8.73 26.08 -13.07
C LYS A 220 -7.96 24.80 -12.73
N GLU A 221 -6.76 24.71 -13.28
CA GLU A 221 -5.80 23.66 -12.95
C GLU A 221 -4.96 24.09 -11.75
N ILE A 222 -4.85 23.20 -10.76
CA ILE A 222 -4.07 23.41 -9.56
C ILE A 222 -3.06 22.26 -9.49
N PRO A 223 -1.81 22.48 -9.95
CA PRO A 223 -0.76 21.47 -9.85
C PRO A 223 -0.44 21.23 -8.38
N ILE A 224 -0.25 19.97 -8.02
CA ILE A 224 0.14 19.54 -6.67
C ILE A 224 1.61 19.15 -6.72
N ALA A 225 2.42 19.73 -5.82
CA ALA A 225 3.82 19.35 -5.72
C ALA A 225 3.93 17.89 -5.25
N ILE A 226 4.76 17.10 -5.96
CA ILE A 226 5.04 15.71 -5.60
C ILE A 226 6.52 15.56 -5.32
N ASP A 227 6.82 15.05 -4.13
CA ASP A 227 8.13 14.52 -3.81
C ASP A 227 8.23 13.07 -4.35
N ARG A 228 9.20 12.84 -5.24
CA ARG A 228 9.48 11.53 -5.86
C ARG A 228 10.71 10.85 -5.25
N THR A 229 11.16 11.29 -4.09
CA THR A 229 12.27 10.66 -3.36
C THR A 229 11.96 9.19 -3.11
N PRO A 230 12.81 8.24 -3.57
CA PRO A 230 12.57 6.82 -3.35
C PRO A 230 12.55 6.47 -1.86
N LEU A 231 11.79 5.44 -1.51
CA LEU A 231 11.77 4.91 -0.14
C LEU A 231 12.78 3.76 -0.04
N ARG A 232 13.76 3.91 0.85
CA ARG A 232 14.71 2.85 1.21
C ARG A 232 14.35 2.22 2.54
N ILE A 233 14.10 0.91 2.53
CA ILE A 233 13.71 0.13 3.70
C ILE A 233 14.81 -0.90 3.97
N GLN A 234 15.38 -0.85 5.17
CA GLN A 234 16.44 -1.75 5.61
C GLN A 234 16.06 -2.45 6.91
N GLY A 235 16.52 -3.69 7.10
CA GLY A 235 16.33 -4.41 8.36
C GLY A 235 17.13 -5.70 8.42
N THR A 236 17.08 -6.38 9.56
CA THR A 236 17.67 -7.71 9.76
C THR A 236 16.65 -8.80 9.45
N ILE A 237 17.10 -9.84 8.75
CA ILE A 237 16.31 -11.05 8.48
C ILE A 237 16.23 -11.83 9.79
N GLY A 238 15.02 -12.08 10.30
CA GLY A 238 14.77 -12.96 11.44
C GLY A 238 14.41 -14.37 10.97
N GLY A 239 13.37 -14.97 11.57
CA GLY A 239 12.89 -16.30 11.17
C GLY A 239 12.24 -16.38 9.78
N SER A 240 11.91 -15.24 9.16
CA SER A 240 11.40 -15.19 7.78
C SER A 240 11.67 -13.84 7.16
N LEU A 241 12.31 -13.83 5.98
CA LEU A 241 12.57 -12.61 5.21
C LEU A 241 11.28 -11.84 4.91
N TYR A 242 10.20 -12.54 4.57
CA TYR A 242 8.91 -11.91 4.31
C TYR A 242 8.39 -11.18 5.56
N ARG A 243 8.39 -11.83 6.73
CA ARG A 243 7.91 -11.23 7.98
C ARG A 243 8.76 -10.04 8.40
N SER A 244 10.09 -10.16 8.32
CA SER A 244 11.00 -9.07 8.66
C SER A 244 10.83 -7.86 7.75
N ALA A 245 10.67 -8.07 6.44
CA ALA A 245 10.46 -6.96 5.50
C ALA A 245 9.09 -6.28 5.72
N ARG A 246 8.03 -7.06 5.99
CA ARG A 246 6.71 -6.51 6.33
C ARG A 246 6.74 -5.72 7.64
N ALA A 247 7.45 -6.21 8.65
CA ALA A 247 7.60 -5.53 9.94
C ALA A 247 8.41 -4.22 9.81
N ALA A 248 9.32 -4.12 8.84
CA ALA A 248 10.05 -2.89 8.53
C ALA A 248 9.24 -1.87 7.70
N GLY A 249 7.97 -2.14 7.40
CA GLY A 249 7.08 -1.23 6.68
C GLY A 249 7.03 -1.43 5.15
N ALA A 250 7.61 -2.50 4.61
CA ALA A 250 7.49 -2.80 3.19
C ALA A 250 6.09 -3.37 2.83
N PRO A 251 5.43 -2.91 1.75
CA PRO A 251 4.16 -3.46 1.30
C PRO A 251 4.30 -4.91 0.79
N ALA A 252 3.22 -5.69 0.88
CA ALA A 252 3.19 -7.09 0.41
C ALA A 252 3.74 -7.27 -1.01
N LYS A 253 3.21 -6.49 -1.97
CA LYS A 253 3.58 -6.53 -3.39
C LYS A 253 5.07 -6.23 -3.62
N THR A 254 5.62 -5.29 -2.84
CA THR A 254 7.05 -4.96 -2.88
C THR A 254 7.89 -6.12 -2.38
N VAL A 255 7.52 -6.70 -1.23
CA VAL A 255 8.26 -7.83 -0.64
C VAL A 255 8.24 -9.04 -1.57
N GLU A 256 7.11 -9.34 -2.19
CA GLU A 256 6.99 -10.41 -3.19
C GLU A 256 7.92 -10.16 -4.39
N SER A 257 7.89 -8.95 -4.95
CA SER A 257 8.74 -8.56 -6.07
C SER A 257 10.23 -8.64 -5.70
N TYR A 258 10.56 -8.24 -4.47
CA TYR A 258 11.91 -8.32 -3.92
C TYR A 258 12.39 -9.77 -3.76
N ILE A 259 11.59 -10.64 -3.12
CA ILE A 259 11.92 -12.06 -2.94
C ILE A 259 12.09 -12.75 -4.30
N LYS A 260 11.19 -12.49 -5.25
CA LYS A 260 11.27 -13.04 -6.61
C LYS A 260 12.55 -12.62 -7.32
N THR A 261 12.93 -11.35 -7.19
CA THR A 261 14.15 -10.80 -7.80
C THR A 261 15.39 -11.41 -7.15
N LEU A 262 15.44 -11.50 -5.82
CA LEU A 262 16.57 -12.06 -5.08
C LEU A 262 16.77 -13.55 -5.34
N ALA A 263 15.66 -14.31 -5.44
CA ALA A 263 15.66 -15.74 -5.73
C ALA A 263 16.31 -16.08 -7.09
N SER A 264 16.41 -15.12 -8.01
CA SER A 264 17.11 -15.29 -9.29
C SER A 264 18.63 -15.44 -9.14
N ARG A 265 19.20 -15.01 -8.01
CA ARG A 265 20.66 -14.97 -7.78
C ARG A 265 21.09 -15.81 -6.59
N VAL A 266 20.31 -15.80 -5.51
CA VAL A 266 20.58 -16.57 -4.29
C VAL A 266 19.30 -17.26 -3.83
N PRO A 267 19.35 -18.58 -3.57
CA PRO A 267 18.20 -19.27 -2.99
C PRO A 267 17.89 -18.70 -1.60
N VAL A 268 16.65 -18.25 -1.41
CA VAL A 268 16.20 -17.56 -0.19
C VAL A 268 16.40 -18.41 1.07
N SER A 269 16.38 -19.74 0.95
CA SER A 269 16.66 -20.69 2.04
C SER A 269 18.09 -20.60 2.60
N ARG A 270 19.05 -20.03 1.85
CA ARG A 270 20.43 -19.82 2.33
C ARG A 270 20.61 -18.50 3.09
N LEU A 271 19.57 -17.68 3.18
CA LEU A 271 19.61 -16.43 3.94
C LEU A 271 19.29 -16.74 5.41
N GLY A 272 20.30 -16.65 6.27
CA GLY A 272 20.16 -16.89 7.71
C GLY A 272 19.59 -15.70 8.49
N SER A 273 19.28 -15.92 9.77
CA SER A 273 18.67 -14.96 10.70
C SER A 273 19.56 -13.79 11.15
N GLY A 274 20.63 -13.50 10.41
CA GLY A 274 21.56 -12.39 10.67
C GLY A 274 21.86 -11.53 9.43
N CYS A 275 21.32 -11.90 8.27
CA CYS A 275 21.54 -11.10 7.06
C CYS A 275 20.75 -9.78 7.16
N LYS A 276 21.26 -8.71 6.54
CA LYS A 276 20.56 -7.45 6.37
C LYS A 276 19.95 -7.37 4.98
N PHE A 277 18.66 -7.08 4.88
CA PHE A 277 18.01 -6.79 3.61
C PHE A 277 17.94 -5.29 3.38
N ASP A 278 17.97 -4.87 2.12
CA ASP A 278 17.90 -3.48 1.66
C ASP A 278 17.00 -3.42 0.43
N ILE A 279 15.89 -2.69 0.54
CA ILE A 279 14.84 -2.60 -0.47
C ILE A 279 14.68 -1.12 -0.80
N ILE A 280 14.80 -0.75 -2.08
CA ILE A 280 14.46 0.60 -2.52
C ILE A 280 13.29 0.51 -3.49
N VAL A 281 12.23 1.26 -3.20
CA VAL A 281 11.05 1.38 -4.07
C VAL A 281 10.84 2.81 -4.50
N GLY A 282 10.25 2.98 -5.68
CA GLY A 282 9.74 4.29 -6.07
C GLY A 282 8.67 4.72 -5.06
N GLN A 283 8.68 5.98 -4.67
CA GLN A 283 7.64 6.59 -3.86
C GLN A 283 7.28 7.93 -4.49
N ALA A 284 6.00 8.27 -4.44
CA ALA A 284 5.49 9.58 -4.78
C ALA A 284 4.64 10.05 -3.60
N ARG A 285 5.06 11.12 -2.93
CA ARG A 285 4.33 11.76 -1.84
C ARG A 285 3.80 13.10 -2.35
N ALA A 286 2.47 13.25 -2.34
CA ALA A 286 1.84 14.52 -2.65
C ALA A 286 1.94 15.46 -1.43
N GLU A 287 1.96 16.76 -1.67
CA GLU A 287 1.86 17.79 -0.63
C GLU A 287 0.63 17.61 0.27
N THR A 288 -0.44 17.01 -0.27
CA THR A 288 -1.67 16.69 0.48
C THR A 288 -1.50 15.51 1.47
N GLY A 289 -0.30 14.95 1.62
CA GLY A 289 0.00 13.82 2.51
C GLY A 289 -0.22 12.43 1.92
N GLU A 290 -0.87 12.32 0.74
CA GLU A 290 -1.07 11.03 0.09
C GLU A 290 0.26 10.43 -0.40
N VAL A 291 0.42 9.11 -0.25
CA VAL A 291 1.61 8.38 -0.66
C VAL A 291 1.24 7.27 -1.64
N GLN A 292 1.88 7.27 -2.80
CA GLN A 292 1.80 6.20 -3.79
C GLN A 292 3.16 5.51 -3.91
N LEU A 293 3.16 4.18 -3.75
CA LEU A 293 4.36 3.36 -3.92
C LEU A 293 4.43 2.83 -5.35
N GLY A 294 5.61 2.94 -5.94
CA GLY A 294 5.94 2.51 -7.29
C GLY A 294 6.60 1.13 -7.31
N ASN A 295 7.32 0.87 -8.40
CA ASN A 295 8.00 -0.41 -8.62
C ASN A 295 9.28 -0.53 -7.77
N LEU A 296 9.73 -1.77 -7.58
CA LEU A 296 11.00 -2.09 -6.96
C LEU A 296 12.15 -1.53 -7.81
N MET A 297 12.97 -0.67 -7.21
CA MET A 297 14.12 -0.03 -7.86
C MET A 297 15.43 -0.69 -7.49
N PHE A 298 15.55 -1.31 -6.31
CA PHE A 298 16.77 -1.98 -5.86
C PHE A 298 16.44 -3.15 -4.93
N ALA A 299 17.20 -4.23 -5.05
CA ALA A 299 17.14 -5.38 -4.17
C ALA A 299 18.55 -5.75 -3.68
N GLY A 300 18.80 -5.57 -2.39
CA GLY A 300 20.07 -5.88 -1.75
C GLY A 300 19.94 -6.82 -0.57
N VAL A 301 20.90 -7.74 -0.43
CA VAL A 301 21.15 -8.47 0.82
C VAL A 301 22.62 -8.39 1.16
N SER A 302 22.94 -8.14 2.42
CA SER A 302 24.30 -8.00 2.93
C SER A 302 24.45 -8.66 4.30
N GLY A 303 25.68 -8.78 4.80
CA GLY A 303 25.93 -9.36 6.13
C GLY A 303 25.81 -10.88 6.18
N CYS A 304 25.90 -11.53 5.03
CA CYS A 304 25.95 -12.99 4.88
C CYS A 304 27.04 -13.40 3.89
N ALA A 305 27.31 -14.71 3.79
CA ALA A 305 28.37 -15.27 2.94
C ALA A 305 28.32 -14.79 1.48
N ASN A 306 27.12 -14.41 0.98
CA ASN A 306 26.97 -13.78 -0.33
C ASN A 306 26.27 -12.43 -0.18
N ASN A 307 26.98 -11.34 -0.46
CA ASN A 307 26.38 -10.03 -0.65
C ASN A 307 25.82 -9.95 -2.07
N VAL A 308 24.55 -9.57 -2.21
CA VAL A 308 23.90 -9.43 -3.50
C VAL A 308 23.31 -8.03 -3.59
N GLN A 309 23.54 -7.37 -4.71
CA GLN A 309 22.94 -6.09 -5.05
C GLN A 309 22.40 -6.24 -6.46
N LEU A 310 21.10 -6.02 -6.67
CA LEU A 310 20.44 -6.14 -7.96
C LEU A 310 19.75 -4.81 -8.28
N LEU A 311 20.00 -4.33 -9.49
CA LEU A 311 19.44 -3.09 -10.01
C LEU A 311 18.85 -3.32 -11.42
N PRO A 312 17.63 -2.85 -11.71
CA PRO A 312 17.05 -2.92 -13.04
C PRO A 312 17.68 -1.83 -13.92
N TYR A 313 18.20 -2.24 -15.06
CA TYR A 313 18.83 -1.37 -16.05
C TYR A 313 18.33 -1.72 -17.45
N GLU A 314 18.02 -0.69 -18.22
CA GLU A 314 17.59 -0.86 -19.61
C GLU A 314 18.82 -0.88 -20.52
N SER A 315 19.01 -1.97 -21.26
CA SER A 315 20.11 -2.11 -22.22
C SER A 315 19.61 -2.80 -23.49
N GLY A 316 19.59 -2.05 -24.59
CA GLY A 316 19.11 -2.53 -25.89
C GLY A 316 17.58 -2.71 -25.96
N GLY A 317 16.82 -1.80 -25.33
CA GLY A 317 15.35 -1.80 -25.33
C GLY A 317 14.70 -2.87 -24.44
N LYS A 318 15.49 -3.51 -23.57
CA LYS A 318 15.00 -4.47 -22.56
C LYS A 318 15.52 -4.09 -21.18
N THR A 319 14.62 -4.07 -20.21
CA THR A 319 14.96 -3.88 -18.79
C THR A 319 15.26 -5.22 -18.14
N GLU A 320 16.50 -5.39 -17.70
CA GLU A 320 16.97 -6.60 -17.03
C GLU A 320 17.59 -6.25 -15.68
N TRP A 321 17.67 -7.24 -14.79
CA TRP A 321 18.31 -7.10 -13.48
C TRP A 321 19.80 -7.42 -13.59
N TYR A 322 20.63 -6.46 -13.22
CA TYR A 322 22.08 -6.58 -13.20
C TYR A 322 22.58 -6.56 -11.76
N ASP A 323 23.61 -7.36 -11.48
CA ASP A 323 24.28 -7.30 -10.19
C ASP A 323 25.15 -6.05 -10.03
N GLY A 324 25.64 -5.78 -8.81
CA GLY A 324 26.52 -4.63 -8.53
C GLY A 324 27.80 -4.56 -9.37
N SER A 325 28.19 -5.66 -10.02
CA SER A 325 29.32 -5.70 -10.97
C SER A 325 28.91 -5.44 -12.43
N GLY A 326 27.63 -5.17 -12.69
CA GLY A 326 27.07 -4.96 -14.02
C GLY A 326 26.83 -6.27 -14.79
N LYS A 327 26.76 -7.42 -14.12
CA LYS A 327 26.46 -8.71 -14.74
C LYS A 327 24.97 -9.02 -14.63
N GLY A 328 24.30 -9.08 -15.78
CA GLY A 328 22.91 -9.48 -15.92
C GLY A 328 22.78 -10.99 -16.04
N ASN A 329 21.65 -11.53 -15.58
CA ASN A 329 21.31 -12.93 -15.77
C ASN A 329 20.40 -13.06 -17.00
N THR A 330 20.89 -13.68 -18.07
CA THR A 330 20.00 -14.30 -19.06
C THR A 330 19.94 -15.79 -18.79
N THR A 331 18.89 -16.24 -18.10
CA THR A 331 18.48 -17.65 -18.09
C THR A 331 17.97 -18.00 -19.49
N GLY A 332 18.90 -18.24 -20.41
CA GLY A 332 18.58 -18.74 -21.73
C GLY A 332 18.26 -20.22 -21.66
N THR A 333 16.99 -20.60 -21.67
CA THR A 333 16.64 -22.00 -21.92
C THR A 333 17.19 -22.40 -23.30
N MET A 334 17.82 -23.57 -23.40
CA MET A 334 18.36 -24.06 -24.67
C MET A 334 17.24 -24.23 -25.70
N GLY A 335 17.44 -23.68 -26.90
CA GLY A 335 16.55 -23.92 -28.04
C GLY A 335 16.75 -25.33 -28.60
N MET A 336 15.69 -25.92 -29.14
CA MET A 336 15.82 -27.22 -29.81
C MET A 336 16.58 -27.04 -31.14
N PRO A 337 17.72 -27.75 -31.35
CA PRO A 337 18.62 -27.46 -32.47
C PRO A 337 18.11 -27.99 -33.82
N ALA A 338 17.15 -28.91 -33.83
CA ALA A 338 16.44 -29.36 -35.03
C ALA A 338 15.06 -29.87 -34.66
N ASN A 339 14.08 -29.71 -35.56
CA ASN A 339 12.75 -30.29 -35.39
C ASN A 339 12.78 -31.76 -35.83
N GLY A 340 12.81 -32.69 -34.88
CA GLY A 340 12.96 -34.12 -35.16
C GLY A 340 12.80 -35.00 -33.92
N ARG A 341 12.81 -36.31 -34.11
CA ARG A 341 12.68 -37.30 -33.03
C ARG A 341 14.05 -37.66 -32.48
N PHE A 342 14.20 -37.70 -31.16
CA PHE A 342 15.40 -38.24 -30.53
C PHE A 342 15.57 -39.73 -30.87
N SER A 343 16.67 -40.07 -31.54
CA SER A 343 16.99 -41.44 -31.94
C SER A 343 18.03 -42.08 -31.03
N SER A 344 18.95 -41.29 -30.45
CA SER A 344 19.98 -41.79 -29.54
C SER A 344 20.34 -40.80 -28.43
N GLY A 345 20.64 -41.33 -27.24
CA GLY A 345 21.04 -40.56 -26.05
C GLY A 345 22.56 -40.50 -25.86
N PHE A 346 23.00 -39.61 -24.97
CA PHE A 346 24.40 -39.48 -24.53
C PHE A 346 24.80 -40.66 -23.62
N GLY A 347 26.02 -41.20 -23.79
CA GLY A 347 26.56 -42.27 -22.93
C GLY A 347 27.22 -43.43 -23.67
N MET A 348 27.68 -44.44 -22.91
CA MET A 348 28.29 -45.65 -23.46
C MET A 348 27.25 -46.52 -24.19
N ARG A 349 27.49 -46.84 -25.46
CA ARG A 349 26.61 -47.71 -26.25
C ARG A 349 27.39 -48.49 -27.30
N ARG A 350 26.81 -49.60 -27.78
CA ARG A 350 27.38 -50.36 -28.91
C ARG A 350 27.33 -49.50 -30.18
N HIS A 351 28.46 -49.31 -30.84
CA HIS A 351 28.57 -48.47 -32.02
C HIS A 351 28.00 -49.21 -33.26
N PRO A 352 26.99 -48.65 -33.95
CA PRO A 352 26.26 -49.37 -35.00
C PRO A 352 27.12 -49.74 -36.21
N ILE A 353 28.22 -49.01 -36.47
CA ILE A 353 29.12 -49.26 -37.59
C ILE A 353 30.37 -50.05 -37.17
N LEU A 354 30.81 -49.93 -35.91
CA LEU A 354 32.11 -50.46 -35.45
C LEU A 354 31.96 -51.72 -34.59
N GLY A 355 30.75 -52.04 -34.13
CA GLY A 355 30.45 -53.30 -33.43
C GLY A 355 30.80 -53.36 -31.94
N TYR A 356 31.69 -52.50 -31.43
CA TYR A 356 32.10 -52.44 -30.01
C TYR A 356 31.47 -51.26 -29.23
N ALA A 357 31.55 -51.29 -27.89
CA ALA A 357 31.02 -50.24 -27.02
C ALA A 357 31.86 -48.95 -27.11
N ARG A 358 31.24 -47.83 -27.48
CA ARG A 358 31.87 -46.52 -27.64
C ARG A 358 31.05 -45.44 -26.95
N MET A 359 31.74 -44.46 -26.38
CA MET A 359 31.11 -43.29 -25.77
C MET A 359 30.46 -42.42 -26.84
N HIS A 360 29.14 -42.23 -26.74
CA HIS A 360 28.39 -41.27 -27.53
C HIS A 360 28.41 -39.91 -26.83
N LYS A 361 29.13 -38.95 -27.42
CA LYS A 361 29.42 -37.63 -26.83
C LYS A 361 28.29 -36.60 -27.03
N GLY A 362 27.16 -37.02 -27.61
CA GLY A 362 26.03 -36.15 -27.91
C GLY A 362 24.69 -36.89 -27.87
N VAL A 363 23.67 -36.25 -28.43
CA VAL A 363 22.35 -36.84 -28.70
C VAL A 363 22.08 -36.78 -30.20
N ASP A 364 21.41 -37.81 -30.72
CA ASP A 364 21.06 -37.88 -32.13
C ASP A 364 19.58 -37.51 -32.29
N ILE A 365 19.32 -36.57 -33.21
CA ILE A 365 17.97 -36.10 -33.56
C ILE A 365 17.72 -36.48 -35.01
N ALA A 366 16.87 -37.49 -35.21
CA ALA A 366 16.46 -37.94 -36.54
C ALA A 366 15.52 -36.90 -37.17
N ALA A 367 15.93 -36.41 -38.34
CA ALA A 367 15.20 -35.44 -39.13
C ALA A 367 15.51 -35.62 -40.64
N PRO A 368 14.60 -35.25 -41.55
CA PRO A 368 14.84 -35.38 -42.99
C PRO A 368 16.11 -34.65 -43.43
N ARG A 369 16.81 -35.19 -44.44
CA ARG A 369 17.96 -34.50 -45.05
C ARG A 369 17.51 -33.12 -45.55
N GLY A 370 18.27 -32.09 -45.24
CA GLY A 370 17.96 -30.70 -45.57
C GLY A 370 17.12 -29.96 -44.52
N ALA A 371 16.61 -30.63 -43.49
CA ALA A 371 15.88 -29.96 -42.41
C ALA A 371 16.76 -28.87 -41.74
N PRO A 372 16.19 -27.73 -41.34
CA PRO A 372 16.95 -26.62 -40.78
C PRO A 372 17.55 -26.99 -39.41
N VAL A 373 18.81 -26.62 -39.22
CA VAL A 373 19.52 -26.73 -37.94
C VAL A 373 19.71 -25.33 -37.37
N TYR A 374 19.31 -25.13 -36.12
CA TYR A 374 19.31 -23.85 -35.42
C TYR A 374 20.35 -23.81 -34.30
N ALA A 375 20.91 -22.63 -34.03
CA ALA A 375 21.75 -22.42 -32.87
C ALA A 375 20.93 -22.57 -31.58
N ALA A 376 21.35 -23.48 -30.70
CA ALA A 376 20.66 -23.76 -29.44
C ALA A 376 20.80 -22.61 -28.41
N ALA A 377 21.79 -21.74 -28.60
CA ALA A 377 22.12 -20.61 -27.74
C ALA A 377 22.87 -19.53 -28.54
N ASP A 378 22.87 -18.29 -28.04
CA ASP A 378 23.71 -17.21 -28.59
C ASP A 378 25.19 -17.59 -28.49
N GLY A 379 25.99 -17.27 -29.50
CA GLY A 379 27.42 -17.59 -29.45
C GLY A 379 28.21 -17.16 -30.67
N THR A 380 29.50 -17.50 -30.68
CA THR A 380 30.42 -17.26 -31.80
C THR A 380 30.87 -18.57 -32.40
N VAL A 381 30.85 -18.69 -33.72
CA VAL A 381 31.28 -19.89 -34.44
C VAL A 381 32.79 -20.08 -34.28
N GLN A 382 33.20 -21.13 -33.57
CA GLN A 382 34.60 -21.52 -33.42
C GLN A 382 35.10 -22.31 -34.64
N LEU A 383 34.24 -23.19 -35.16
CA LEU A 383 34.56 -24.06 -36.28
C LEU A 383 33.34 -24.20 -37.18
N ALA A 384 33.54 -24.16 -38.48
CA ALA A 384 32.55 -24.47 -39.49
C ALA A 384 33.25 -25.11 -40.69
N GLY A 385 33.16 -26.45 -40.83
CA GLY A 385 33.85 -27.18 -41.90
C GLY A 385 33.78 -28.70 -41.76
N ARG A 386 34.57 -29.42 -42.57
CA ARG A 386 34.68 -30.89 -42.49
C ARG A 386 35.53 -31.30 -41.28
N SER A 387 35.04 -32.27 -40.52
CA SER A 387 35.68 -32.84 -39.33
C SER A 387 35.45 -34.35 -39.29
N ALA A 388 36.41 -35.11 -39.82
CA ALA A 388 36.51 -36.58 -39.78
C ALA A 388 35.17 -37.32 -39.60
N GLY A 389 34.99 -38.01 -38.45
CA GLY A 389 33.80 -38.80 -38.15
C GLY A 389 32.50 -38.00 -38.04
N TYR A 390 32.56 -36.70 -37.76
CA TYR A 390 31.40 -35.82 -37.69
C TYR A 390 30.92 -35.35 -39.07
N GLY A 391 31.68 -35.58 -40.15
CA GLY A 391 31.34 -35.04 -41.46
C GLY A 391 31.43 -33.52 -41.45
N ASN A 392 30.38 -32.82 -41.89
CA ASN A 392 30.33 -31.36 -41.74
C ASN A 392 29.90 -31.01 -40.31
N LEU A 393 30.72 -30.20 -39.64
CA LEU A 393 30.59 -29.84 -38.23
C LEU A 393 30.58 -28.31 -38.06
N ILE A 394 29.67 -27.84 -37.22
CA ILE A 394 29.70 -26.48 -36.64
C ILE A 394 29.96 -26.61 -35.15
N ARG A 395 30.92 -25.83 -34.60
CA ARG A 395 31.09 -25.65 -33.15
C ARG A 395 30.87 -24.20 -32.77
N LEU A 396 30.05 -23.97 -31.76
CA LEU A 396 29.76 -22.63 -31.21
C LEU A 396 30.37 -22.49 -29.81
N ASN A 397 30.94 -21.32 -29.53
CA ASN A 397 31.29 -20.86 -28.19
C ASN A 397 30.15 -20.01 -27.64
N HIS A 398 29.61 -20.37 -26.48
CA HIS A 398 28.55 -19.62 -25.80
C HIS A 398 29.08 -18.73 -24.67
N GLY A 399 30.39 -18.76 -24.39
CA GLY A 399 30.99 -18.05 -23.26
C GLY A 399 30.84 -18.82 -21.94
N GLY A 400 31.59 -18.39 -20.92
CA GLY A 400 31.56 -19.01 -19.58
C GLY A 400 31.96 -20.50 -19.57
N GLY A 401 32.83 -20.91 -20.51
CA GLY A 401 33.25 -22.30 -20.68
C GLY A 401 32.25 -23.21 -21.40
N ASN A 402 31.10 -22.70 -21.87
CA ASN A 402 30.09 -23.49 -22.56
C ASN A 402 30.25 -23.45 -24.09
N GLY A 403 29.97 -24.56 -24.76
CA GLY A 403 29.92 -24.64 -26.22
C GLY A 403 28.96 -25.71 -26.72
N SER A 404 28.63 -25.68 -28.01
CA SER A 404 27.82 -26.71 -28.66
C SER A 404 28.42 -27.18 -29.98
N GLY A 405 28.10 -28.41 -30.38
CA GLY A 405 28.53 -29.04 -31.62
C GLY A 405 27.35 -29.57 -32.44
N TYR A 406 27.39 -29.37 -33.76
CA TYR A 406 26.34 -29.76 -34.71
C TYR A 406 26.98 -30.54 -35.86
N GLY A 407 26.88 -31.87 -35.80
CA GLY A 407 27.53 -32.80 -36.74
C GLY A 407 26.60 -33.39 -37.80
N HIS A 408 27.20 -34.09 -38.75
CA HIS A 408 26.58 -34.77 -39.89
C HIS A 408 25.81 -33.86 -40.86
N LEU A 409 26.13 -32.57 -40.88
CA LEU A 409 25.40 -31.58 -41.66
C LEU A 409 25.51 -31.84 -43.18
N SER A 410 24.44 -31.57 -43.93
CA SER A 410 24.49 -31.58 -45.40
C SER A 410 25.03 -30.27 -45.96
N ARG A 411 24.71 -29.15 -45.30
CA ARG A 411 25.18 -27.80 -45.64
C ARG A 411 25.45 -27.00 -44.36
N ILE A 412 26.41 -26.09 -44.47
CA ILE A 412 26.79 -25.13 -43.42
C ILE A 412 26.43 -23.74 -43.95
N TYR A 413 25.75 -22.92 -43.14
CA TYR A 413 25.31 -21.56 -43.52
C TYR A 413 26.06 -20.45 -42.79
N VAL A 414 27.06 -20.80 -41.98
CA VAL A 414 27.83 -19.87 -41.16
C VAL A 414 29.33 -20.13 -41.33
N ARG A 415 30.16 -19.13 -40.98
CA ARG A 415 31.62 -19.19 -41.06
C ARG A 415 32.27 -19.00 -39.70
N ALA A 416 33.50 -19.50 -39.53
CA ALA A 416 34.27 -19.28 -38.31
C ALA A 416 34.42 -17.77 -38.01
N GLY A 417 34.31 -17.39 -36.74
CA GLY A 417 34.31 -16.00 -36.27
C GLY A 417 32.95 -15.30 -36.32
N GLN A 418 31.94 -15.86 -36.98
CA GLN A 418 30.61 -15.25 -37.05
C GLN A 418 29.86 -15.36 -35.71
N THR A 419 29.24 -14.27 -35.26
CA THR A 419 28.28 -14.28 -34.14
C THR A 419 26.91 -14.75 -34.63
N VAL A 420 26.30 -15.67 -33.88
CA VAL A 420 24.98 -16.22 -34.14
C VAL A 420 24.06 -16.04 -32.94
N ARG A 421 22.77 -15.84 -33.21
CA ARG A 421 21.73 -15.75 -32.18
C ARG A 421 21.04 -17.10 -31.99
N LYS A 422 20.52 -17.37 -30.78
CA LYS A 422 19.65 -18.50 -30.50
C LYS A 422 18.49 -18.54 -31.51
N GLY A 423 18.22 -19.71 -32.07
CA GLY A 423 17.18 -19.90 -33.07
C GLY A 423 17.57 -19.46 -34.48
N GLN A 424 18.76 -18.88 -34.68
CA GLN A 424 19.27 -18.59 -36.02
C GLN A 424 19.61 -19.90 -36.73
N GLN A 425 19.20 -20.04 -37.99
CA GLN A 425 19.56 -21.19 -38.81
C GLN A 425 21.05 -21.15 -39.14
N ILE A 426 21.77 -22.21 -38.78
CA ILE A 426 23.23 -22.32 -38.92
C ILE A 426 23.64 -23.40 -39.93
N GLY A 427 22.75 -24.34 -40.23
CA GLY A 427 23.04 -25.41 -41.18
C GLY A 427 21.78 -26.20 -41.58
N ALA A 428 22.01 -27.33 -42.24
CA ALA A 428 20.95 -28.26 -42.62
C ALA A 428 21.35 -29.70 -42.28
N VAL A 429 20.39 -30.50 -41.82
CA VAL A 429 20.56 -31.91 -41.46
C VAL A 429 21.07 -32.71 -42.66
N GLY A 430 21.95 -33.66 -42.40
CA GLY A 430 22.52 -34.53 -43.43
C GLY A 430 22.85 -35.92 -42.89
N SER A 431 23.76 -36.58 -43.60
CA SER A 431 24.32 -37.88 -43.21
C SER A 431 25.79 -37.93 -43.66
N THR A 432 26.52 -36.84 -43.46
CA THR A 432 27.95 -36.76 -43.83
C THR A 432 28.82 -37.36 -42.72
N GLY A 433 29.99 -37.91 -43.08
CA GLY A 433 30.86 -38.57 -42.11
C GLY A 433 30.34 -39.95 -41.70
N MET A 434 30.56 -40.34 -40.44
CA MET A 434 30.21 -41.66 -39.91
C MET A 434 28.75 -41.69 -39.44
N SER A 435 27.82 -41.78 -40.39
CA SER A 435 26.37 -41.70 -40.16
C SER A 435 25.64 -42.83 -40.90
N THR A 436 24.66 -43.46 -40.26
CA THR A 436 23.86 -44.56 -40.87
C THR A 436 22.62 -44.07 -41.63
N GLY A 437 22.21 -42.81 -41.42
CA GLY A 437 21.06 -42.21 -42.07
C GLY A 437 20.88 -40.75 -41.64
N PRO A 438 19.95 -39.99 -42.26
CA PRO A 438 19.78 -38.57 -41.97
C PRO A 438 19.46 -38.27 -40.50
N HIS A 439 20.36 -37.58 -39.81
CA HIS A 439 20.17 -37.10 -38.43
C HIS A 439 21.14 -35.96 -38.09
N LEU A 440 20.79 -35.18 -37.08
CA LEU A 440 21.69 -34.23 -36.43
C LEU A 440 22.34 -34.90 -35.22
N HIS A 441 23.67 -34.93 -35.20
CA HIS A 441 24.42 -35.25 -33.98
C HIS A 441 24.71 -33.96 -33.21
N TYR A 442 24.13 -33.83 -32.01
CA TYR A 442 24.20 -32.63 -31.20
C TYR A 442 25.00 -32.85 -29.91
N GLU A 443 26.07 -32.08 -29.71
CA GLU A 443 26.91 -32.14 -28.52
C GLU A 443 26.81 -30.83 -27.71
N TRP A 444 26.92 -30.95 -26.39
CA TRP A 444 27.13 -29.82 -25.50
C TRP A 444 28.45 -30.00 -24.75
N TYR A 445 29.22 -28.92 -24.64
CA TYR A 445 30.50 -28.88 -23.95
C TYR A 445 30.43 -27.96 -22.74
N ARG A 446 31.04 -28.40 -21.63
CA ARG A 446 31.34 -27.56 -20.47
C ARG A 446 32.83 -27.68 -20.16
N ASN A 447 33.54 -26.56 -20.19
CA ASN A 447 35.00 -26.47 -20.05
C ASN A 447 35.75 -27.44 -20.98
N GLY A 448 35.25 -27.57 -22.23
CA GLY A 448 35.83 -28.45 -23.24
C GLY A 448 35.43 -29.93 -23.16
N VAL A 449 34.73 -30.35 -22.10
CA VAL A 449 34.27 -31.74 -21.91
C VAL A 449 32.83 -31.91 -22.39
N ALA A 450 32.57 -32.95 -23.18
CA ALA A 450 31.22 -33.28 -23.64
C ALA A 450 30.37 -33.79 -22.47
N VAL A 451 29.15 -33.25 -22.35
CA VAL A 451 28.21 -33.52 -21.26
C VAL A 451 26.83 -33.76 -21.84
N ASN A 452 25.97 -34.49 -21.11
CA ASN A 452 24.63 -34.82 -21.59
C ASN A 452 23.82 -33.53 -21.85
N PRO A 453 23.45 -33.22 -23.12
CA PRO A 453 22.71 -32.00 -23.43
C PRO A 453 21.32 -31.94 -22.78
N ARG A 454 20.72 -33.10 -22.45
CA ARG A 454 19.39 -33.17 -21.82
C ARG A 454 19.37 -32.77 -20.35
N SER A 455 20.53 -32.73 -19.68
CA SER A 455 20.63 -32.40 -18.25
C SER A 455 21.07 -30.95 -18.00
N ILE A 456 21.10 -30.09 -19.02
CA ILE A 456 21.73 -28.77 -18.94
C ILE A 456 20.72 -27.66 -19.26
N SER A 457 20.49 -26.81 -18.27
CA SER A 457 20.10 -25.42 -18.46
C SER A 457 21.36 -24.55 -18.46
N PHE A 458 21.49 -23.57 -19.35
CA PHE A 458 22.58 -22.59 -19.29
C PHE A 458 22.02 -21.22 -18.92
N SER A 459 22.75 -20.51 -18.07
CA SER A 459 22.59 -19.08 -17.86
C SER A 459 23.70 -18.37 -18.63
N SER A 460 23.36 -17.64 -19.68
CA SER A 460 24.31 -16.69 -20.27
C SER A 460 24.34 -15.45 -19.38
N THR A 461 25.53 -14.92 -19.10
CA THR A 461 25.71 -13.73 -18.28
C THR A 461 26.03 -12.57 -19.22
N LYS A 462 25.06 -11.68 -19.45
CA LYS A 462 25.29 -10.46 -20.22
C LYS A 462 25.98 -9.44 -19.31
N GLN A 463 27.22 -9.08 -19.60
CA GLN A 463 27.95 -8.07 -18.83
C GLN A 463 27.86 -6.70 -19.50
N LEU A 464 27.49 -5.67 -18.74
CA LEU A 464 27.51 -4.28 -19.20
C LEU A 464 28.97 -3.83 -19.37
N GLY A 465 29.25 -3.12 -20.46
CA GLY A 465 30.57 -2.56 -20.78
C GLY A 465 30.49 -1.07 -21.10
N GLY A 466 31.64 -0.39 -21.10
CA GLY A 466 31.76 1.00 -21.55
C GLY A 466 30.90 2.01 -20.77
N SER A 467 30.22 2.90 -21.50
CA SER A 467 29.36 3.97 -20.96
C SER A 467 28.19 3.43 -20.14
N ASP A 468 27.61 2.30 -20.53
CA ASP A 468 26.47 1.69 -19.82
C ASP A 468 26.86 1.26 -18.41
N LEU A 469 28.07 0.74 -18.22
CA LEU A 469 28.57 0.36 -16.89
C LEU A 469 28.78 1.60 -16.00
N GLY A 470 29.24 2.71 -16.59
CA GLY A 470 29.40 3.99 -15.89
C GLY A 470 28.06 4.55 -15.42
N ALA A 471 27.07 4.62 -16.32
CA ALA A 471 25.71 5.06 -16.01
C ALA A 471 25.03 4.14 -14.96
N PHE A 472 25.22 2.83 -15.09
CA PHE A 472 24.74 1.85 -14.12
C PHE A 472 25.30 2.11 -12.71
N ARG A 473 26.61 2.31 -12.59
CA ARG A 473 27.26 2.60 -11.29
C ARG A 473 26.81 3.92 -10.69
N ALA A 474 26.64 4.95 -11.52
CA ALA A 474 26.11 6.24 -11.07
C ALA A 474 24.69 6.09 -10.50
N LYS A 475 23.81 5.38 -11.20
CA LYS A 475 22.44 5.08 -10.75
C LYS A 475 22.42 4.27 -9.46
N LEU A 476 23.28 3.27 -9.35
CA LEU A 476 23.43 2.48 -8.12
C LEU A 476 23.87 3.36 -6.93
N GLY A 477 24.87 4.22 -7.14
CA GLY A 477 25.33 5.17 -6.11
C GLY A 477 24.25 6.14 -5.67
N GLN A 478 23.47 6.69 -6.61
CA GLN A 478 22.36 7.59 -6.30
C GLN A 478 21.29 6.91 -5.43
N LEU A 479 20.95 5.66 -5.73
CA LEU A 479 19.95 4.92 -4.95
C LEU A 479 20.48 4.55 -3.55
N LEU A 480 21.74 4.14 -3.44
CA LEU A 480 22.35 3.83 -2.15
C LEU A 480 22.61 5.06 -1.27
N ALA A 481 22.61 6.26 -1.84
CA ALA A 481 22.69 7.52 -1.10
C ALA A 481 21.37 7.94 -0.44
N VAL A 482 20.24 7.33 -0.84
CA VAL A 482 18.94 7.60 -0.24
C VAL A 482 18.98 7.17 1.25
N PRO A 483 18.56 8.03 2.19
CA PRO A 483 18.52 7.70 3.60
C PRO A 483 17.53 6.57 3.87
N VAL A 484 17.81 5.76 4.89
CA VAL A 484 16.90 4.69 5.30
C VAL A 484 15.66 5.32 5.94
N GLY A 485 14.50 5.13 5.31
CA GLY A 485 13.22 5.49 5.86
C GLY A 485 12.63 4.31 6.63
N HIS A 486 12.23 4.54 7.88
CA HIS A 486 11.34 3.62 8.58
C HIS A 486 9.94 3.80 7.96
N GLY A 487 9.32 2.71 7.49
CA GLY A 487 8.06 2.81 6.76
C GLY A 487 6.96 3.43 7.63
N LEU A 488 6.20 4.36 7.03
CA LEU A 488 4.98 5.02 7.55
C LEU A 488 4.80 4.89 9.07
N GLU A 489 5.50 5.73 9.84
CA GLU A 489 5.01 6.11 11.17
C GLU A 489 3.59 6.65 10.97
N GLN A 490 2.61 5.95 11.55
CA GLN A 490 1.34 6.57 11.87
C GLN A 490 1.66 7.60 12.95
N ASP A 491 1.74 8.86 12.54
CA ASP A 491 1.65 9.98 13.46
C ASP A 491 0.22 9.93 14.05
N ASP A 492 0.07 9.26 15.18
CA ASP A 492 -1.11 9.38 16.05
C ASP A 492 -0.98 10.72 16.80
N GLU A 493 -1.62 11.77 16.24
CA GLU A 493 -2.03 12.97 16.98
C GLU A 493 -3.49 12.87 17.46
#